data_AF-A0A957P8X2-F1
#
_entry.id   AF-A0A957P8X2-F1
#
_cell.length_a   1.000
_cell.length_b   1.000
_cell.length_c   1.000
_cell.angle_alpha   90.00
_cell.angle_beta   90.00
_cell.angle_gamma   90.00
#
_symmetry.space_group_name_H-M   'P 1'
#
loop_
_entity.id
_entity.type
_entity.pdbx_description
1 polymer ?
#
loop_
_entity_poly.entity_id
_entity_poly.type
_entity_poly.pdbx_seq_one_letter_code
_entity_poly.pdbx_strand_id
1 'polypeptide(L)' 'SQRALTLDMSQIAGSQARAWWYDPREGLSQNLGTFANAGTRLFTPPTSEDWILVIDNADLNLPAPGS' A
#
# COMPACT_ATOMS: atom_id res chain seq x y z
N SER A 1 14.41 10.65 -9.06
CA SER A 1 14.60 10.05 -7.73
C SER A 1 13.29 9.42 -7.29
N GLN A 2 13.34 8.40 -6.43
CA GLN A 2 12.12 7.87 -5.79
C GLN A 2 11.53 8.95 -4.87
N ARG A 3 10.21 9.16 -4.94
CA ARG A 3 9.49 10.06 -4.04
C ARG A 3 8.75 9.22 -3.02
N ALA A 4 9.18 9.30 -1.77
CA ALA A 4 8.48 8.65 -0.67
C ALA A 4 7.19 9.41 -0.31
N LEU A 5 6.19 8.67 0.17
CA LEU A 5 4.90 9.16 0.62
C LEU A 5 4.76 8.92 2.11
N THR A 6 4.42 9.98 2.86
CA THR A 6 4.03 9.85 4.27
C THR A 6 2.52 9.88 4.36
N LEU A 7 1.93 8.82 4.92
CA LEU A 7 0.49 8.70 5.08
C LEU A 7 0.10 8.64 6.55
N ASP A 8 -1.02 9.28 6.88
CA ASP A 8 -1.71 9.07 8.15
C ASP A 8 -2.53 7.78 8.06
N MET A 9 -2.09 6.74 8.77
CA MET A 9 -2.71 5.42 8.76
C MET A 9 -4.04 5.37 9.50
N SER A 10 -4.36 6.39 10.32
CA SER A 10 -5.64 6.45 11.04
C SER A 10 -6.85 6.69 10.14
N GLN A 11 -6.63 7.07 8.88
CA GLN A 11 -7.68 7.26 7.88
C GLN A 11 -8.18 5.94 7.28
N ILE A 12 -7.48 4.83 7.52
CA ILE A 12 -7.87 3.51 7.02
C ILE A 12 -8.77 2.82 8.05
N ALA A 13 -9.95 2.39 7.62
CA ALA A 13 -10.88 1.66 8.49
C ALA A 13 -10.36 0.26 8.86
N GLY A 14 -10.89 -0.29 9.96
CA GLY A 14 -10.55 -1.63 10.45
C GLY A 14 -9.40 -1.65 11.44
N SER A 15 -9.00 -2.85 11.85
CA SER A 15 -7.97 -3.05 12.86
C SER A 15 -6.54 -2.97 12.30
N GLN A 16 -6.37 -3.32 11.02
CA GLN A 16 -5.10 -3.29 10.31
C GLN A 16 -5.28 -2.85 8.85
N ALA A 17 -4.23 -2.28 8.29
CA ALA A 17 -4.11 -1.90 6.89
C ALA A 17 -3.21 -2.90 6.19
N ARG A 18 -3.65 -3.44 5.06
CA ARG A 18 -2.77 -4.17 4.14
C ARG A 18 -2.29 -3.19 3.07
N ALA A 19 -1.00 -3.22 2.74
CA ALA A 19 -0.46 -2.34 1.70
C ALA A 19 0.23 -3.12 0.59
N TRP A 20 0.16 -2.56 -0.62
CA TRP A 20 0.84 -3.06 -1.81
C TRP A 20 1.47 -1.92 -2.61
N TRP A 21 2.56 -2.24 -3.28
CA TRP A 21 2.95 -1.53 -4.48
C TRP A 21 2.39 -2.27 -5.69
N TYR A 22 1.63 -1.58 -6.52
CA TYR A 22 1.11 -2.12 -7.77
C TYR A 22 1.82 -1.47 -8.96
N ASP A 23 2.33 -2.31 -9.86
CA ASP A 23 2.93 -1.91 -11.13
C ASP A 23 1.84 -1.87 -12.21
N PRO A 24 1.38 -0.68 -12.64
CA PRO A 24 0.35 -0.57 -13.68
C PRO A 24 0.83 -0.98 -15.07
N ARG A 25 2.15 -1.14 -15.29
CA ARG A 25 2.74 -1.49 -16.59
C ARG A 25 2.64 -2.98 -16.85
N GLU A 26 2.83 -3.78 -15.80
CA GLU A 26 2.83 -5.25 -15.87
C GLU A 26 1.60 -5.89 -15.21
N GLY A 27 0.81 -5.12 -14.46
CA GLY A 27 -0.33 -5.64 -13.71
C GLY A 27 0.07 -6.46 -12.49
N LEU A 28 1.27 -6.22 -11.94
CA LEU A 28 1.82 -7.00 -10.84
C LEU A 28 1.73 -6.25 -9.51
N SER A 29 1.39 -6.98 -8.44
CA SER A 29 1.34 -6.44 -7.08
C SER A 29 2.45 -7.02 -6.20
N GLN A 30 3.16 -6.15 -5.49
CA GLN A 30 4.08 -6.49 -4.42
C GLN A 30 3.41 -6.25 -3.07
N ASN A 31 3.18 -7.30 -2.29
CA ASN A 31 2.64 -7.21 -0.93
C ASN A 31 3.71 -6.68 0.04
N LEU A 32 3.35 -5.68 0.85
CA LEU A 32 4.23 -5.07 1.85
C LEU A 32 3.97 -5.60 3.27
N GLY A 33 2.87 -6.34 3.47
CA GLY A 33 2.40 -6.84 4.75
C GLY A 33 1.24 -6.01 5.30
N THR A 34 0.93 -6.25 6.58
CA THR A 34 -0.08 -5.50 7.32
C THR A 34 0.55 -4.56 8.36
N PHE A 35 -0.15 -3.46 8.63
CA PHE A 35 0.28 -2.40 9.53
C PHE A 35 -0.87 -2.00 10.44
N ALA A 36 -0.55 -1.45 11.62
CA ALA A 36 -1.55 -0.83 12.46
C ALA A 36 -2.15 0.40 11.76
N ASN A 37 -3.46 0.60 11.89
CA ASN A 37 -4.19 1.77 11.38
C ASN A 37 -4.03 2.98 12.31
N ALA A 38 -2.78 3.32 12.65
CA ALA A 38 -2.48 4.40 13.58
C ALA A 38 -1.14 5.05 13.26
N GLY A 39 -1.05 6.33 13.58
CA GLY A 39 0.16 7.13 13.35
C GLY A 39 0.47 7.34 11.87
N THR A 40 1.68 7.82 11.61
CA THR A 40 2.14 8.08 10.24
C THR A 40 3.11 7.02 9.76
N ARG A 41 3.06 6.73 8.46
CA ARG A 41 3.97 5.75 7.84
C ARG A 41 4.55 6.25 6.53
N LEU A 42 5.85 6.03 6.36
CA LEU A 42 6.58 6.32 5.13
C LEU A 42 6.54 5.08 4.22
N PHE A 43 6.13 5.29 2.97
CA PHE A 43 6.20 4.30 1.90
C PHE A 43 7.11 4.82 0.79
N THR A 44 8.11 4.02 0.43
CA THR A 44 9.03 4.33 -0.68
C THR A 44 8.74 3.36 -1.82
N PRO A 45 8.51 3.84 -3.05
CA PRO A 45 8.32 2.95 -4.20
C PRO A 45 9.60 2.14 -4.48
N PRO A 46 9.48 0.93 -5.06
CA PRO A 46 10.64 0.07 -5.33
C PRO A 46 11.69 0.74 -6.24
N THR A 47 11.22 1.52 -7.21
CA THR A 47 12.03 2.20 -8.24
C THR A 47 11.47 3.59 -8.54
N SER A 48 12.13 4.35 -9.43
CA SER A 48 11.70 5.71 -9.79
C SER A 48 10.62 5.79 -10.86
N GLU A 49 10.09 4.65 -11.31
CA GLU A 49 8.99 4.62 -12.28
C GLU A 49 7.62 4.80 -11.62
N ASP A 50 6.54 4.68 -12.40
CA ASP A 50 5.17 4.84 -11.92
C ASP A 50 4.73 3.64 -11.09
N TRP A 51 4.29 3.92 -9.87
CA TRP A 51 3.78 2.94 -8.92
C TRP A 51 2.49 3.45 -8.29
N ILE A 52 1.53 2.54 -8.10
CA ILE A 52 0.32 2.82 -7.33
C ILE A 52 0.49 2.23 -5.94
N LEU A 53 0.42 3.07 -4.92
CA LEU A 53 0.30 2.61 -3.53
C LEU A 53 -1.16 2.26 -3.27
N VAL A 54 -1.44 0.99 -3.00
CA VAL A 54 -2.77 0.54 -2.59
C VAL A 54 -2.72 0.22 -1.11
N ILE A 55 -3.69 0.73 -0.36
CA ILE A 55 -3.86 0.42 1.07
C ILE A 55 -5.34 0.17 1.31
N ASP A 56 -5.67 -0.98 1.89
CA ASP A 56 -7.03 -1.32 2.27
C ASP A 56 -7.13 -1.90 3.68
N ASN A 57 -8.38 -2.06 4.13
CA ASN A 57 -8.70 -2.72 5.38
C ASN A 57 -8.40 -4.22 5.26
N ALA A 58 -7.39 -4.68 5.99
CA ALA A 58 -6.95 -6.08 5.98
C ALA A 58 -8.06 -7.05 6.44
N ASP A 59 -9.00 -6.59 7.27
CA ASP A 59 -10.11 -7.40 7.79
C ASP A 59 -11.09 -7.83 6.69
N LEU A 60 -11.11 -7.10 5.56
CA LEU A 60 -11.97 -7.42 4.41
C LEU A 60 -11.41 -8.53 3.53
N ASN A 61 -10.14 -8.93 3.73
CA ASN A 61 -9.46 -9.96 2.93
C ASN A 61 -9.61 -9.76 1.42
N LEU A 62 -9.48 -8.51 0.97
CA LEU A 62 -9.54 -8.17 -0.45
C LEU A 62 -8.38 -8.88 -1.19
N PRO A 63 -8.62 -9.28 -2.46
CA PRO A 63 -7.60 -9.90 -3.27
C PRO A 63 -6.50 -8.90 -3.63
N ALA A 64 -5.38 -9.39 -4.13
CA ALA A 64 -4.30 -8.52 -4.55
C ALA A 64 -4.76 -7.61 -5.71
N PRO A 65 -4.33 -6.33 -5.76
CA PRO A 65 -4.65 -5.46 -6.88
C PRO A 65 -4.22 -6.07 -8.21
N GLY A 66 -5.11 -6.07 -9.20
CA GLY A 66 -4.85 -6.63 -10.53
C GLY A 66 -5.10 -8.14 -10.70
N SER A 67 -5.69 -8.81 -9.70
CA SER A 67 -6.14 -10.21 -9.80
C SER A 67 -7.60 -10.40 -10.20
#